data_AF-A0A5Q4G4A6-F1
#
_entry.id   AF-A0A5Q4G4A6-F1
#
_cell.length_a   1.000
_cell.length_b   1.000
_cell.length_c   1.000
_cell.angle_alpha   90.00
_cell.angle_beta   90.00
_cell.angle_gamma   90.00
#
_symmetry.space_group_name_H-M   'P 1'
#
loop_
_entity.id
_entity.type
_entity.pdbx_description
1 polymer ?
#
loop_
_entity_poly.entity_id
_entity_poly.type
_entity_poly.pdbx_seq_one_letter_code
_entity_poly.pdbx_strand_id
1 'polypeptide(L)'
;MPREYREGTVFVRYILRFLVAVALSALVSAAGAYAEADPLILDLETLQARSEVGVFQAEPVANARVGEVSAELLVAVVVPDVVEAGEDISVYLCDGVGFAQWISGELDAAGEARLGERIGAQVHVRVEDTGDVFGVAQVPGGGPQPFWATAETGDAGLYRAEEEFGGVTHVGGWIVLPDGRQKGDFCCGCIVICFPHCCIFR
;
A
#
# COMPACT_ATOMS: atom_id res chain seq x y z
N MET A 1 24.40 28.80 -64.14
CA MET A 1 24.07 29.02 -62.71
C MET A 1 23.25 27.83 -62.24
N PRO A 2 23.74 26.96 -61.34
CA PRO A 2 22.99 25.79 -60.92
C PRO A 2 21.95 26.19 -59.86
N ARG A 3 20.71 25.72 -60.06
CA ARG A 3 19.66 25.67 -59.04
C ARG A 3 19.89 24.40 -58.24
N GLU A 4 20.53 24.53 -57.09
CA GLU A 4 20.67 23.48 -56.10
C GLU A 4 20.03 23.98 -54.80
N TYR A 5 19.56 23.07 -53.96
CA TYR A 5 18.85 23.30 -52.68
C TYR A 5 17.35 23.63 -52.73
N ARG A 6 16.51 22.62 -53.01
CA ARG A 6 15.10 22.60 -52.54
C ARG A 6 14.51 21.20 -52.25
N GLU A 7 15.34 20.20 -51.98
CA GLU A 7 14.83 18.84 -51.67
C GLU A 7 14.92 18.44 -50.18
N GLY A 8 15.67 19.17 -49.35
CA GLY A 8 15.84 18.83 -47.93
C GLY A 8 14.59 18.99 -47.05
N THR A 9 13.65 19.86 -47.42
CA THR A 9 12.51 20.21 -46.54
C THR A 9 11.39 19.17 -46.55
N VAL A 10 11.26 18.39 -47.63
CA VAL A 10 10.20 17.37 -47.75
C VAL A 10 10.57 16.12 -46.96
N PHE A 11 11.84 15.72 -46.97
CA PHE A 11 12.33 14.52 -46.28
C PHE A 11 12.21 14.64 -44.75
N VAL A 12 12.52 15.82 -44.20
CA VAL A 12 12.42 16.09 -42.75
C VAL A 12 10.97 16.02 -42.25
N ARG A 13 9.99 16.48 -43.05
CA ARG A 13 8.56 16.39 -42.68
C ARG A 13 8.03 14.96 -42.63
N TYR A 14 8.54 14.06 -43.48
CA TYR A 14 8.15 12.65 -43.47
C TYR A 14 8.73 11.90 -42.27
N ILE A 15 10.00 12.13 -41.93
CA ILE A 15 10.64 11.53 -40.76
C ILE A 15 9.95 11.99 -39.47
N LEU A 16 9.62 13.27 -39.36
CA LEU A 16 8.95 13.81 -38.17
C LEU A 16 7.54 13.21 -37.99
N ARG A 17 6.78 13.03 -39.07
CA ARG A 17 5.45 12.38 -39.02
C ARG A 17 5.53 10.90 -38.65
N PHE A 18 6.57 10.20 -39.14
CA PHE A 18 6.78 8.79 -38.80
C PHE A 18 7.19 8.61 -37.34
N LEU A 19 8.07 9.46 -36.81
CA LEU A 19 8.44 9.46 -35.40
C LEU A 19 7.25 9.80 -34.47
N VAL A 20 6.41 10.76 -34.86
CA VAL A 20 5.19 11.10 -34.11
C VAL A 20 4.19 9.92 -34.13
N ALA A 21 4.02 9.24 -35.27
CA ALA A 21 3.14 8.07 -35.37
C ALA A 21 3.66 6.87 -34.55
N VAL A 22 4.97 6.63 -34.52
CA VAL A 22 5.59 5.58 -33.69
C VAL A 22 5.48 5.92 -32.20
N ALA A 23 5.69 7.19 -31.82
CA ALA A 23 5.52 7.65 -30.44
C ALA A 23 4.06 7.56 -29.97
N LEU A 24 3.09 7.90 -30.83
CA LEU A 24 1.66 7.75 -30.55
C LEU A 24 1.25 6.27 -30.44
N SER A 25 1.80 5.40 -31.29
CA SER A 25 1.54 3.95 -31.21
C SER A 25 2.11 3.33 -29.93
N ALA A 26 3.27 3.80 -29.46
CA ALA A 26 3.85 3.41 -28.19
C ALA A 26 3.03 3.90 -26.99
N LEU A 27 2.50 5.13 -27.05
CA LEU A 27 1.61 5.69 -26.03
C LEU A 27 0.27 4.94 -25.93
N VAL A 28 -0.32 4.53 -27.07
CA VAL A 28 -1.57 3.74 -27.08
C VAL A 28 -1.34 2.32 -26.56
N SER A 29 -0.15 1.74 -26.76
CA SER A 29 0.20 0.41 -26.23
C SER A 29 0.49 0.42 -24.72
N ALA A 30 0.93 1.57 -24.17
CA ALA A 30 1.10 1.75 -22.73
C ALA A 30 -0.23 1.99 -21.99
N ALA A 31 -1.25 2.52 -22.67
CA ALA A 31 -2.59 2.70 -22.10
C ALA A 31 -3.42 1.40 -22.06
N GLY A 32 -3.13 0.43 -22.94
CA GLY A 32 -3.86 -0.84 -23.04
C GLY A 32 -3.39 -1.94 -22.08
N ALA A 33 -2.50 -1.64 -21.13
CA ALA A 33 -1.94 -2.59 -20.18
C ALA A 33 -2.27 -2.31 -18.71
N TYR A 34 -3.14 -1.31 -18.44
CA TYR A 34 -3.88 -1.26 -17.19
C TYR A 34 -5.08 -2.21 -17.32
N ALA A 35 -4.80 -3.50 -17.47
CA ALA A 35 -5.78 -4.48 -17.04
C ALA A 35 -5.96 -4.23 -15.54
N GLU A 36 -7.20 -3.98 -15.10
CA GLU A 36 -7.55 -3.91 -13.69
C GLU A 36 -6.85 -5.07 -12.99
N ALA A 37 -5.85 -4.75 -12.15
CA ALA A 37 -5.30 -5.75 -11.27
C ALA A 37 -6.48 -6.24 -10.44
N ASP A 38 -6.80 -7.54 -10.55
CA ASP A 38 -7.85 -8.09 -9.70
C ASP A 38 -7.47 -7.76 -8.26
N PRO A 39 -8.35 -7.05 -7.52
CA PRO A 39 -8.02 -6.62 -6.18
C PRO A 39 -7.71 -7.87 -5.36
N LEU A 40 -6.66 -7.77 -4.56
CA LEU A 40 -6.24 -8.88 -3.72
C LEU A 40 -7.30 -9.11 -2.63
N ILE A 41 -8.18 -10.09 -2.85
CA ILE A 41 -9.24 -10.44 -1.89
C ILE A 41 -8.75 -11.56 -0.99
N LEU A 42 -8.81 -11.32 0.33
CA LEU A 42 -8.71 -12.37 1.34
C LEU A 42 -10.02 -13.16 1.35
N ASP A 43 -9.94 -14.47 1.15
CA ASP A 43 -11.03 -15.40 1.44
C ASP A 43 -11.06 -15.63 2.96
N LEU A 44 -12.09 -15.12 3.63
CA LEU A 44 -12.21 -15.21 5.09
C LEU A 44 -12.58 -16.62 5.58
N GLU A 45 -13.14 -17.49 4.73
CA GLU A 45 -13.45 -18.86 5.13
C GLU A 45 -12.18 -19.72 5.19
N THR A 46 -11.25 -19.48 4.26
CA THR A 46 -10.01 -20.24 4.15
C THR A 46 -8.78 -19.51 4.69
N LEU A 47 -8.92 -18.21 4.96
CA LEU A 47 -7.84 -17.25 5.23
C LEU A 47 -6.74 -17.31 4.15
N GLN A 48 -7.15 -17.49 2.90
CA GLN A 48 -6.22 -17.53 1.77
C GLN A 48 -6.32 -16.26 0.95
N ALA A 49 -5.16 -15.69 0.65
CA ALA A 49 -5.04 -14.68 -0.38
C ALA A 49 -4.31 -15.27 -1.59
N ARG A 50 -4.76 -14.90 -2.79
CA ARG A 50 -4.21 -15.40 -4.04
C ARG A 50 -3.63 -14.25 -4.83
N SER A 51 -2.41 -14.42 -5.31
CA SER A 51 -1.79 -13.52 -6.28
C SER A 51 -1.15 -14.34 -7.40
N GLU A 52 -0.57 -13.66 -8.38
CA GLU A 52 0.17 -14.32 -9.47
C GLU A 52 1.36 -15.15 -8.97
N VAL A 53 1.94 -14.79 -7.81
CA VAL A 53 3.12 -15.46 -7.25
C VAL A 53 2.77 -16.65 -6.34
N GLY A 54 1.54 -16.76 -5.83
CA GLY A 54 1.15 -17.89 -5.00
C GLY A 54 -0.14 -17.72 -4.21
N VAL A 55 -0.39 -18.73 -3.36
CA VAL A 55 -1.44 -18.69 -2.32
C VAL A 55 -0.74 -18.44 -0.99
N PHE A 56 -1.23 -17.47 -0.24
CA PHE A 56 -0.70 -17.07 1.04
C PHE A 56 -1.72 -17.41 2.11
N GLN A 57 -1.29 -18.11 3.14
CA GLN A 57 -2.11 -18.35 4.31
C GLN A 57 -1.96 -17.15 5.25
N ALA A 58 -3.04 -16.41 5.46
CA ALA A 58 -3.07 -15.32 6.40
C ALA A 58 -3.49 -15.82 7.79
N GLU A 59 -2.96 -15.16 8.81
CA GLU A 59 -3.31 -15.39 10.20
C GLU A 59 -3.84 -14.10 10.81
N PRO A 60 -4.87 -14.17 11.68
CA PRO A 60 -5.34 -13.00 12.40
C PRO A 60 -4.26 -12.49 13.35
N VAL A 61 -4.08 -11.17 13.38
CA VAL A 61 -3.14 -10.49 14.27
C VAL A 61 -3.87 -10.08 15.53
N ALA A 62 -3.50 -10.70 16.65
CA ALA A 62 -4.10 -10.40 17.95
C ALA A 62 -3.95 -8.92 18.34
N ASN A 63 -4.91 -8.42 19.13
CA ASN A 63 -4.95 -7.05 19.63
C ASN A 63 -4.97 -5.95 18.56
N ALA A 64 -5.40 -6.29 17.35
CA ALA A 64 -5.60 -5.31 16.30
C ALA A 64 -6.81 -4.42 16.60
N ARG A 65 -6.68 -3.15 16.20
CA ARG A 65 -7.75 -2.16 16.11
C ARG A 65 -7.83 -1.71 14.67
N VAL A 66 -9.01 -1.76 14.06
CA VAL A 66 -9.18 -1.41 12.63
C VAL A 66 -10.06 -0.19 12.46
N GLY A 67 -9.77 0.59 11.44
CA GLY A 67 -10.48 1.82 11.15
C GLY A 67 -10.26 2.34 9.74
N GLU A 68 -10.95 3.44 9.45
CA GLU A 68 -10.86 4.16 8.19
C GLU A 68 -10.13 5.49 8.41
N VAL A 69 -9.12 5.78 7.58
CA VAL A 69 -8.50 7.11 7.48
C VAL A 69 -9.23 7.94 6.43
N SER A 70 -9.60 7.30 5.32
CA SER A 70 -10.49 7.83 4.28
C SER A 70 -11.12 6.67 3.50
N ALA A 71 -12.07 6.97 2.61
CA ALA A 71 -12.70 5.96 1.76
C ALA A 71 -11.68 5.08 1.00
N GLU A 72 -10.49 5.63 0.72
CA GLU A 72 -9.43 4.94 0.00
C GLU A 72 -8.32 4.39 0.89
N LEU A 73 -8.26 4.72 2.19
CA LEU A 73 -7.15 4.34 3.06
C LEU A 73 -7.66 3.76 4.37
N LEU A 74 -7.34 2.48 4.60
CA LEU A 74 -7.63 1.80 5.85
C LEU A 74 -6.41 1.78 6.76
N VAL A 75 -6.67 1.67 8.06
CA VAL A 75 -5.65 1.57 9.10
C VAL A 75 -5.95 0.41 10.04
N ALA A 76 -4.90 -0.30 10.43
CA ALA A 76 -4.93 -1.19 11.57
C ALA A 76 -3.81 -0.83 12.53
N VAL A 77 -4.08 -0.90 13.83
CA VAL A 77 -3.12 -0.63 14.91
C VAL A 77 -3.07 -1.84 15.82
N VAL A 78 -1.89 -2.44 15.96
CA VAL A 78 -1.63 -3.54 16.89
C VAL A 78 -1.22 -2.93 18.20
N VAL A 79 -2.10 -3.04 19.19
CA VAL A 79 -1.89 -2.47 20.53
C VAL A 79 -1.26 -3.54 21.43
N PRO A 80 -0.22 -3.21 22.23
CA PRO A 80 0.34 -4.15 23.20
C PRO A 80 -0.70 -4.52 24.28
N ASP A 81 -0.51 -5.67 24.94
CA ASP A 81 -1.39 -6.09 26.05
C ASP A 81 -1.39 -5.09 27.22
N VAL A 82 -0.29 -4.36 27.37
CA VAL A 82 -0.08 -3.33 28.39
C VAL A 82 0.29 -2.03 27.68
N VAL A 83 -0.43 -0.95 27.97
CA VAL A 83 -0.18 0.38 27.41
C VAL A 83 0.77 1.13 28.35
N GLU A 84 2.07 0.89 28.20
CA GLU A 84 3.13 1.50 28.99
C GLU A 84 4.24 2.08 28.10
N ALA A 85 5.04 2.98 28.67
CA ALA A 85 6.13 3.61 27.94
C ALA A 85 7.19 2.59 27.53
N GLY A 86 7.61 2.63 26.26
CA GLY A 86 8.58 1.72 25.67
C GLY A 86 7.98 0.43 25.09
N GLU A 87 6.66 0.23 25.22
CA GLU A 87 6.00 -0.90 24.58
C GLU A 87 5.85 -0.68 23.07
N ASP A 88 6.08 -1.75 22.31
CA ASP A 88 6.02 -1.74 20.85
C ASP A 88 4.58 -1.59 20.37
N ILE A 89 4.40 -0.69 19.40
CA ILE A 89 3.13 -0.49 18.70
C ILE A 89 3.40 -0.52 17.20
N SER A 90 2.52 -1.20 16.45
CA SER A 90 2.63 -1.31 15.01
C SER A 90 1.35 -0.85 14.31
N VAL A 91 1.52 -0.10 13.23
CA VAL A 91 0.45 0.40 12.38
C VAL A 91 0.61 -0.17 10.98
N TYR A 92 -0.48 -0.67 10.42
CA TYR A 92 -0.57 -1.03 9.02
C TYR A 92 -1.52 -0.07 8.31
N LEU A 93 -1.05 0.57 7.24
CA LEU A 93 -1.86 1.42 6.36
C LEU A 93 -1.97 0.75 5.00
N CYS A 94 -3.17 0.70 4.41
CA CYS A 94 -3.40 0.05 3.12
C CYS A 94 -4.47 0.77 2.29
N ASP A 95 -4.15 1.06 1.02
CA ASP A 95 -5.09 1.59 0.02
C ASP A 95 -5.62 0.51 -0.96
N GLY A 96 -5.08 -0.71 -0.89
CA GLY A 96 -5.48 -1.84 -1.72
C GLY A 96 -5.12 -1.72 -3.21
N VAL A 97 -4.29 -0.75 -3.58
CA VAL A 97 -3.91 -0.47 -4.98
C VAL A 97 -2.40 -0.39 -5.14
N GLY A 98 -1.70 0.33 -4.27
CA GLY A 98 -0.26 0.50 -4.38
C GLY A 98 0.44 1.14 -3.18
N PHE A 99 -0.30 1.43 -2.11
CA PHE A 99 0.25 1.85 -0.85
C PHE A 99 -0.14 0.85 0.24
N ALA A 100 0.86 0.11 0.73
CA ALA A 100 0.75 -0.75 1.88
C ALA A 100 2.01 -0.65 2.72
N GLN A 101 1.87 -0.32 4.00
CA GLN A 101 3.02 -0.09 4.85
C GLN A 101 2.78 -0.51 6.29
N TRP A 102 3.71 -1.32 6.81
CA TRP A 102 3.90 -1.56 8.23
C TRP A 102 4.85 -0.51 8.81
N ILE A 103 4.43 0.14 9.89
CA ILE A 103 5.17 1.18 10.59
C ILE A 103 5.15 0.83 12.07
N SER A 104 6.31 0.68 12.68
CA SER A 104 6.44 0.39 14.10
C SER A 104 7.05 1.57 14.84
N GLY A 105 6.76 1.67 16.13
CA GLY A 105 7.29 2.66 17.05
C GLY A 105 7.05 2.21 18.49
N GLU A 106 7.35 3.08 19.43
CA GLU A 106 7.19 2.82 20.85
C GLU A 106 6.20 3.82 21.45
N LEU A 107 5.41 3.36 22.42
CA LEU A 107 4.53 4.21 23.21
C LEU A 107 5.35 5.08 24.17
N ASP A 108 4.89 6.30 24.40
CA ASP A 108 5.37 7.16 25.47
C ASP A 108 4.56 6.96 26.78
N ALA A 109 4.94 7.68 27.83
CA ALA A 109 4.27 7.60 29.13
C ALA A 109 2.81 8.10 29.13
N ALA A 110 2.35 8.74 28.06
CA ALA A 110 0.97 9.18 27.88
C ALA A 110 0.14 8.21 27.01
N GLY A 111 0.72 7.09 26.57
CA GLY A 111 0.05 6.14 25.68
C GLY A 111 -0.01 6.65 24.23
N GLU A 112 0.87 7.58 23.86
CA GLU A 112 0.98 8.12 22.50
C GLU A 112 2.20 7.56 21.79
N ALA A 113 2.12 7.40 20.47
CA ALA A 113 3.28 7.08 19.66
C ALA A 113 3.30 7.93 18.39
N ARG A 114 4.51 8.32 17.99
CA ARG A 114 4.78 8.95 16.70
C ARG A 114 5.59 7.97 15.87
N LEU A 115 4.94 7.37 14.91
CA LEU A 115 5.50 6.35 14.06
C LEU A 115 5.83 6.95 12.69
N GLY A 116 6.96 6.50 12.15
CA GLY A 116 7.33 6.79 10.77
C GLY A 116 8.29 7.97 10.59
N GLU A 117 9.40 7.67 9.94
CA GLU A 117 10.17 8.58 9.07
C GLU A 117 10.70 7.86 7.81
N ARG A 118 10.36 6.58 7.59
CA ARG A 118 10.75 5.83 6.39
C ARG A 118 9.60 5.81 5.39
N ILE A 119 9.94 6.16 4.14
CA ILE A 119 9.06 6.28 2.94
C ILE A 119 7.92 7.30 3.03
N GLY A 120 8.01 8.28 3.93
CA GLY A 120 7.20 9.50 3.91
C GLY A 120 5.80 9.37 4.51
N ALA A 121 5.45 8.21 5.04
CA ALA A 121 4.27 8.06 5.88
C ALA A 121 4.60 8.43 7.33
N GLN A 122 3.69 9.17 7.97
CA GLN A 122 3.77 9.56 9.37
C GLN A 122 2.45 9.21 10.03
N VAL A 123 2.51 8.59 11.20
CA VAL A 123 1.32 8.25 11.98
C VAL A 123 1.53 8.71 13.40
N HIS A 124 0.55 9.43 13.92
CA HIS A 124 0.47 9.79 15.32
C HIS A 124 -0.73 9.06 15.90
N VAL A 125 -0.53 8.28 16.96
CA VAL A 125 -1.59 7.54 17.62
C VAL A 125 -1.62 7.84 19.10
N ARG A 126 -2.81 7.69 19.68
CA ARG A 126 -3.09 7.70 21.11
C ARG A 126 -3.99 6.51 21.42
N VAL A 127 -3.56 5.67 22.34
CA VAL A 127 -4.36 4.56 22.85
C VAL A 127 -5.18 5.07 24.03
N GLU A 128 -6.49 4.89 23.97
CA GLU A 128 -7.40 5.27 25.06
C GLU A 128 -7.54 4.13 26.07
N ASP A 129 -8.03 4.45 27.27
CA ASP A 129 -8.28 3.46 28.33
C ASP A 129 -9.25 2.34 27.91
N THR A 130 -10.10 2.61 26.92
CA THR A 130 -11.01 1.61 26.33
C THR A 130 -10.30 0.61 25.42
N GLY A 131 -9.04 0.86 25.07
CA GLY A 131 -8.27 0.15 24.06
C GLY A 131 -8.53 0.61 22.64
N ASP A 132 -9.42 1.59 22.42
CA ASP A 132 -9.59 2.23 21.11
C ASP A 132 -8.39 3.13 20.80
N VAL A 133 -8.14 3.35 19.52
CA VAL A 133 -7.02 4.17 19.06
C VAL A 133 -7.51 5.34 18.24
N PHE A 134 -7.16 6.55 18.66
CA PHE A 134 -7.33 7.77 17.87
C PHE A 134 -5.99 8.18 17.27
N GLY A 135 -6.01 8.72 16.08
CA GLY A 135 -4.78 9.15 15.46
C GLY A 135 -4.94 10.04 14.25
N VAL A 136 -3.79 10.39 13.69
CA VAL A 136 -3.66 11.10 12.44
C VAL A 136 -2.64 10.34 11.61
N ALA A 137 -3.05 9.94 10.41
CA ALA A 137 -2.17 9.35 9.42
C ALA A 137 -1.92 10.35 8.30
N GLN A 138 -0.69 10.39 7.82
CA GLN A 138 -0.29 11.14 6.64
C GLN A 138 0.51 10.20 5.74
N VAL A 139 0.05 10.02 4.50
CA VAL A 139 0.75 9.26 3.47
C VAL A 139 1.48 10.20 2.50
N PRO A 140 2.49 9.72 1.74
CA PRO A 140 3.21 10.56 0.79
C PRO A 140 2.30 11.29 -0.20
N GLY A 141 2.49 12.60 -0.34
CA GLY A 141 1.68 13.45 -1.22
C GLY A 141 0.29 13.79 -0.67
N GLY A 142 -0.11 13.23 0.48
CA GLY A 142 -1.35 13.54 1.18
C GLY A 142 -1.18 14.55 2.33
N GLY A 143 -2.30 15.15 2.72
CA GLY A 143 -2.41 15.89 3.98
C GLY A 143 -2.65 14.95 5.17
N PRO A 144 -2.46 15.43 6.40
CA PRO A 144 -2.83 14.68 7.60
C PRO A 144 -4.33 14.42 7.64
N GLN A 145 -4.71 13.18 7.91
CA GLN A 145 -6.11 12.74 8.01
C GLN A 145 -6.34 12.04 9.35
N PRO A 146 -7.36 12.46 10.13
CA PRO A 146 -7.68 11.81 11.38
C PRO A 146 -8.30 10.43 11.13
N PHE A 147 -8.12 9.52 12.07
CA PHE A 147 -8.79 8.23 12.07
C PHE A 147 -9.17 7.82 13.48
N TRP A 148 -10.10 6.86 13.54
CA TRP A 148 -10.47 6.15 14.75
C TRP A 148 -10.49 4.66 14.43
N ALA A 149 -9.70 3.89 15.18
CA ALA A 149 -9.61 2.45 15.07
C ALA A 149 -10.15 1.80 16.34
N THR A 150 -11.00 0.79 16.16
CA THR A 150 -11.75 0.14 17.25
C THR A 150 -11.46 -1.36 17.30
N ALA A 151 -11.76 -1.99 18.43
CA ALA A 151 -11.58 -3.42 18.62
C ALA A 151 -12.38 -4.25 17.61
N GLU A 152 -11.76 -5.36 17.19
CA GLU A 152 -12.37 -6.34 16.31
C GLU A 152 -13.68 -6.92 16.88
N THR A 153 -14.68 -7.06 15.99
CA THR A 153 -15.90 -7.82 16.25
C THR A 153 -16.19 -8.72 15.06
N GLY A 154 -16.46 -10.00 15.30
CA GLY A 154 -16.65 -10.97 14.21
C GLY A 154 -15.36 -11.16 13.42
N ASP A 155 -15.44 -11.09 12.10
CA ASP A 155 -14.29 -11.28 11.18
C ASP A 155 -13.49 -9.98 10.93
N ALA A 156 -13.92 -8.85 11.50
CA ALA A 156 -13.16 -7.61 11.40
C ALA A 156 -11.82 -7.76 12.11
N GLY A 157 -10.75 -7.22 11.54
CA GLY A 157 -9.41 -7.37 12.12
C GLY A 157 -8.30 -7.12 11.12
N LEU A 158 -7.07 -7.30 11.60
CA LEU A 158 -5.86 -7.30 10.80
C LEU A 158 -5.41 -8.73 10.58
N TYR A 159 -5.10 -9.07 9.34
CA TYR A 159 -4.57 -10.37 8.95
C TYR A 159 -3.20 -10.17 8.33
N ARG A 160 -2.27 -11.09 8.63
CA ARG A 160 -0.90 -11.05 8.10
C ARG A 160 -0.52 -12.40 7.52
N ALA A 161 0.19 -12.39 6.41
CA ALA A 161 0.82 -13.57 5.84
C ALA A 161 2.30 -13.26 5.60
N GLU A 162 3.15 -14.27 5.76
CA GLU A 162 4.57 -14.17 5.43
C GLU A 162 5.02 -15.47 4.75
N GLU A 163 5.54 -15.35 3.54
CA GLU A 163 5.96 -16.50 2.74
C GLU A 163 7.24 -16.19 1.95
N GLU A 164 8.04 -17.23 1.69
CA GLU A 164 9.26 -17.11 0.90
C GLU A 164 9.04 -17.67 -0.51
N PHE A 165 9.14 -16.81 -1.52
CA PHE A 165 9.08 -17.20 -2.93
C PHE A 165 10.35 -16.76 -3.64
N GLY A 166 11.04 -17.71 -4.29
CA GLY A 166 12.24 -17.41 -5.05
C GLY A 166 13.38 -16.80 -4.22
N GLY A 167 13.47 -17.11 -2.92
CA GLY A 167 14.47 -16.57 -2.01
C GLY A 167 14.18 -15.15 -1.52
N VAL A 168 12.96 -14.65 -1.72
CA VAL A 168 12.50 -13.33 -1.24
C VAL A 168 11.32 -13.53 -0.30
N THR A 169 11.43 -12.97 0.91
CA THR A 169 10.31 -12.91 1.85
C THR A 169 9.27 -11.89 1.38
N HIS A 170 8.04 -12.34 1.27
CA HIS A 170 6.87 -11.54 0.96
C HIS A 170 6.03 -11.43 2.23
N VAL A 171 5.67 -10.21 2.60
CA VAL A 171 4.81 -9.96 3.75
C VAL A 171 3.53 -9.30 3.25
N GLY A 172 2.40 -9.96 3.49
CA GLY A 172 1.07 -9.46 3.18
C GLY A 172 0.34 -8.96 4.41
N GLY A 173 -0.52 -7.96 4.22
CA GLY A 173 -1.44 -7.48 5.24
C GLY A 173 -2.84 -7.25 4.65
N TRP A 174 -3.88 -7.53 5.44
CA TRP A 174 -5.28 -7.23 5.10
C TRP A 174 -5.98 -6.62 6.29
N ILE A 175 -6.73 -5.55 6.04
CA ILE A 175 -7.59 -4.90 7.00
C ILE A 175 -9.02 -5.21 6.60
N VAL A 176 -9.78 -5.82 7.50
CA VAL A 176 -11.21 -6.10 7.33
C VAL A 176 -11.97 -5.25 8.33
N LEU A 177 -12.88 -4.39 7.84
CA LEU A 177 -13.73 -3.55 8.66
C LEU A 177 -14.99 -4.29 9.12
N PRO A 178 -15.68 -3.81 10.19
CA PRO A 178 -16.92 -4.40 10.67
C PRO A 178 -18.07 -4.44 9.65
N ASP A 179 -18.02 -3.58 8.62
CA ASP A 179 -19.00 -3.56 7.52
C ASP A 179 -18.64 -4.54 6.37
N GLY A 180 -17.57 -5.31 6.52
CA GLY A 180 -17.08 -6.27 5.54
C GLY A 180 -16.22 -5.68 4.42
N ARG A 181 -16.02 -4.35 4.38
CA ARG A 181 -15.04 -3.77 3.45
C ARG A 181 -13.65 -4.22 3.86
N GLN A 182 -12.83 -4.53 2.86
CA GLN A 182 -11.46 -4.94 3.09
C GLN A 182 -10.49 -4.34 2.09
N LYS A 183 -9.25 -4.14 2.54
CA LYS A 183 -8.11 -3.76 1.69
C LYS A 183 -6.90 -4.58 2.12
N GLY A 184 -6.11 -5.05 1.17
CA GLY A 184 -4.87 -5.72 1.45
C GLY A 184 -3.92 -5.69 0.27
N ASP A 185 -2.65 -5.93 0.56
CA ASP A 185 -1.57 -5.92 -0.41
C ASP A 185 -0.36 -6.71 0.12
N PHE A 186 0.58 -7.03 -0.77
CA PHE A 186 1.84 -7.67 -0.45
C PHE A 186 3.03 -6.72 -0.66
N CYS A 187 3.93 -6.67 0.32
CA CYS A 187 5.27 -6.13 0.12
C CYS A 187 6.23 -7.25 -0.27
N CYS A 188 6.75 -7.20 -1.50
CA CYS A 188 7.86 -8.05 -1.94
C CYS A 188 9.17 -7.55 -1.33
N GLY A 189 9.89 -8.40 -0.60
CA GLY A 189 11.23 -8.11 -0.11
C GLY A 189 11.23 -7.16 1.08
N CYS A 190 11.00 -7.70 2.27
CA CYS A 190 11.34 -7.04 3.53
C CYS A 190 12.86 -6.92 3.74
N ILE A 191 13.56 -6.25 2.83
CA ILE A 191 14.70 -5.40 3.18
C ILE A 191 14.35 -3.99 2.69
N VAL A 192 13.57 -3.31 3.51
CA VAL A 192 13.69 -1.89 3.76
C VAL A 192 13.40 -0.90 2.61
N ILE A 193 13.13 -1.33 1.39
CA ILE A 193 12.90 -0.41 0.28
C ILE A 193 11.85 -0.91 -0.70
N CYS A 194 10.58 -0.58 -0.44
CA CYS A 194 9.65 -0.29 -1.53
C CYS A 194 10.11 1.03 -2.17
N PHE A 195 11.12 0.96 -3.05
CA PHE A 195 11.23 1.98 -4.09
C PHE A 195 9.93 1.89 -4.92
N PRO A 196 9.44 3.00 -5.49
CA PRO A 196 8.31 2.98 -6.44
C PRO A 196 8.52 2.10 -7.69
N HIS A 197 9.64 1.37 -7.78
CA HIS A 197 9.97 0.42 -8.84
C HIS A 197 9.73 -1.06 -8.48
N CYS A 198 9.26 -1.41 -7.27
CA CYS A 198 8.87 -2.81 -7.00
C CYS A 198 7.48 -3.15 -7.54
N CYS A 199 6.64 -2.14 -7.80
CA CYS A 199 5.41 -2.27 -8.58
C CYS A 199 5.66 -1.90 -10.05
N ILE A 200 6.57 -2.60 -10.74
CA ILE A 200 6.54 -2.59 -12.20
C ILE A 200 5.39 -3.51 -12.61
N PHE A 201 4.23 -2.89 -12.85
CA PHE A 201 3.30 -3.43 -13.83
C PHE A 201 3.99 -3.34 -15.20
N ARG A 202 4.40 -4.52 -15.69
CA ARG A 202 4.94 -4.85 -17.01
C ARG A 202 6.37 -4.45 -17.34
#